data_AF-A0A972FEZ6-F1
#
_entry.id   AF-A0A972FEZ6-F1
#
_cell.length_a   1.000
_cell.length_b   1.000
_cell.length_c   1.000
_cell.angle_alpha   90.00
_cell.angle_beta   90.00
_cell.angle_gamma   90.00
#
_symmetry.space_group_name_H-M   'P 1'
#
loop_
_entity.id
_entity.type
_entity.pdbx_description
1 polymer ?
#
loop_
_entity_poly.entity_id
_entity_poly.type
_entity_poly.pdbx_seq_one_letter_code
_entity_poly.pdbx_strand_id
1 'polypeptide(L)'
;MWERLVGEAKHACATDPALRAIMTEAILGKQDFYAALSGLLARKLCDSTLPLSMWETLFAEAKVGCPAVDAAAQEDLVAVVARDPATEDILTPFLCYKGFHALQCHRVGHWLWSQGRRTAA
;
A
#
# COMPACT_ATOMS: atom_id res chain seq x y z
N MET A 1 4.22 12.43 4.39
CA MET A 1 3.36 11.25 4.61
C MET A 1 4.13 10.10 5.24
N TRP A 2 5.22 9.64 4.61
CA TRP A 2 5.99 8.48 5.06
C TRP A 2 6.44 8.53 6.53
N GLU A 3 7.05 9.64 6.96
CA GLU A 3 7.51 9.81 8.35
C GLU A 3 6.36 9.71 9.36
N ARG A 4 5.18 10.25 9.02
CA ARG A 4 3.98 10.13 9.85
C ARG A 4 3.56 8.67 9.98
N LEU A 5 3.55 7.92 8.87
CA LEU A 5 3.16 6.51 8.87
C LEU A 5 4.14 5.66 9.70
N VAL A 6 5.44 5.92 9.56
CA VAL A 6 6.48 5.29 10.38
C VAL A 6 6.32 5.65 11.86
N GLY A 7 6.00 6.90 12.17
CA GLY A 7 5.73 7.36 13.54
C GLY A 7 4.55 6.63 14.18
N GLU A 8 3.42 6.56 13.48
CA GLU A 8 2.23 5.85 13.95
C GLU A 8 2.48 4.34 14.09
N ALA A 9 3.22 3.71 13.17
CA ALA A 9 3.60 2.29 13.27
C ALA A 9 4.54 2.02 14.46
N LYS A 10 5.48 2.92 14.78
CA LYS A 10 6.32 2.83 15.97
C LYS A 10 5.50 2.99 17.24
N HIS A 11 4.56 3.93 17.25
CA HIS A 11 3.66 4.12 18.38
C HIS A 11 2.80 2.87 18.62
N ALA A 12 2.21 2.30 17.56
CA ALA A 12 1.46 1.05 17.65
C ALA A 12 2.29 -0.10 18.25
N CYS A 13 3.56 -0.25 17.85
CA CYS A 13 4.47 -1.24 18.43
C CYS A 13 4.80 -1.00 19.91
N ALA A 14 4.80 0.25 20.36
CA ALA A 14 5.08 0.63 21.73
C ALA A 14 3.87 0.36 22.63
N THR A 15 2.66 0.61 22.11
CA THR A 15 1.40 0.38 22.80
C THR A 15 1.04 -1.11 22.85
N ASP A 16 1.22 -1.84 21.74
CA ASP A 16 0.98 -3.28 21.67
C ASP A 16 2.19 -4.00 21.03
N PRO A 17 3.06 -4.64 21.84
CA PRO A 17 4.20 -5.40 21.34
C PRO A 17 3.84 -6.54 20.38
N ALA A 18 2.61 -7.07 20.42
CA ALA A 18 2.17 -8.14 19.52
C ALA A 18 2.13 -7.66 18.04
N LEU A 19 1.97 -6.36 17.82
CA LEU A 19 1.95 -5.76 16.48
C LEU A 19 3.35 -5.62 15.86
N ARG A 20 4.43 -5.84 16.62
CA ARG A 20 5.79 -5.59 16.13
C ARG A 20 6.15 -6.35 14.86
N ALA A 21 5.77 -7.63 14.78
CA ALA A 21 6.05 -8.46 13.62
C ALA A 21 5.38 -7.89 12.37
N ILE A 22 4.06 -7.65 12.44
CA ILE A 22 3.29 -7.12 11.30
C ILE A 22 3.71 -5.69 10.93
N MET A 23 4.02 -4.82 11.89
CA MET A 23 4.48 -3.46 11.60
C MET A 23 5.87 -3.46 10.95
N THR A 24 6.76 -4.36 11.36
CA THR A 24 8.08 -4.52 10.74
C THR A 24 7.94 -4.99 9.30
N GLU A 25 7.10 -6.00 9.07
CA GLU A 25 6.84 -6.52 7.74
C GLU A 25 6.14 -5.51 6.83
N ALA A 26 5.12 -4.81 7.31
CA ALA A 26 4.29 -3.94 6.51
C ALA A 26 4.91 -2.55 6.27
N ILE A 27 5.61 -1.99 7.26
CA ILE A 27 6.00 -0.56 7.27
C ILE A 27 7.46 -0.37 7.68
N LEU A 28 7.86 -0.77 8.89
CA LEU A 28 9.13 -0.35 9.49
C LEU A 28 10.37 -0.93 8.78
N GLY A 29 10.22 -2.06 8.07
CA GLY A 29 11.28 -2.66 7.26
C GLY A 29 11.33 -2.15 5.81
N LYS A 30 10.57 -1.12 5.46
CA LYS A 30 10.42 -0.63 4.09
C LYS A 30 11.14 0.71 3.90
N GLN A 31 11.53 1.00 2.67
CA GLN A 31 12.34 2.17 2.35
C GLN A 31 11.50 3.45 2.23
N ASP A 32 10.31 3.34 1.66
CA ASP A 32 9.39 4.46 1.41
C ASP A 32 7.92 4.02 1.48
N PHE A 33 7.03 5.00 1.37
CA PHE A 33 5.58 4.81 1.43
C PHE A 33 5.08 3.79 0.41
N TYR A 34 5.52 3.91 -0.84
CA TYR A 34 5.04 3.03 -1.89
C TYR A 34 5.60 1.62 -1.76
N ALA A 35 6.83 1.43 -1.30
CA ALA A 35 7.41 0.11 -1.01
C ALA A 35 6.65 -0.61 0.11
N ALA A 36 6.17 0.13 1.11
CA ALA A 36 5.28 -0.40 2.14
C ALA A 36 3.92 -0.78 1.56
N LEU A 37 3.31 0.13 0.79
CA LEU A 37 2.00 -0.08 0.19
C LEU A 37 1.99 -1.26 -0.79
N SER A 38 2.93 -1.28 -1.74
CA SER A 38 3.02 -2.34 -2.74
C SER A 38 3.31 -3.69 -2.10
N GLY A 39 4.19 -3.76 -1.09
CA GLY A 39 4.46 -4.99 -0.35
C GLY A 39 3.22 -5.50 0.40
N LEU A 40 2.48 -4.61 1.05
CA LEU A 40 1.23 -4.94 1.72
C LEU A 40 0.18 -5.50 0.72
N LEU A 41 0.01 -4.83 -0.42
CA LEU A 41 -0.95 -5.24 -1.45
C LEU A 41 -0.53 -6.55 -2.13
N ALA A 42 0.76 -6.70 -2.46
CA ALA A 42 1.30 -7.94 -3.04
C ALA A 42 1.03 -9.13 -2.12
N ARG A 43 1.22 -8.97 -0.80
CA ARG A 43 0.91 -10.00 0.20
C ARG A 43 -0.59 -10.31 0.28
N LYS A 44 -1.46 -9.30 0.14
CA LYS A 44 -2.92 -9.49 0.12
C LYS A 44 -3.43 -10.16 -1.16
N LEU A 45 -2.73 -9.98 -2.29
CA LEU A 45 -3.15 -10.47 -3.61
C LEU A 45 -2.53 -11.79 -4.01
N CYS A 46 -1.40 -12.18 -3.43
CA CYS A 46 -0.72 -13.42 -3.81
C CYS A 46 -1.52 -14.67 -3.42
N ASP A 47 -1.47 -15.68 -4.28
CA ASP A 47 -2.06 -16.98 -4.05
C ASP A 47 -1.18 -18.10 -4.67
N SER A 48 -1.71 -19.32 -4.76
CA SER A 48 -0.97 -20.45 -5.35
C SER A 48 -0.72 -20.34 -6.85
N THR A 49 -1.44 -19.45 -7.54
CA THR A 49 -1.37 -19.24 -8.99
C THR A 49 -0.46 -18.06 -9.32
N LEU A 50 -0.56 -16.97 -8.58
CA LEU A 50 0.25 -15.77 -8.72
C LEU A 50 1.09 -15.53 -7.47
N PRO A 51 2.41 -15.86 -7.50
CA PRO A 51 3.27 -15.74 -6.34
C PRO A 51 3.55 -14.27 -5.98
N LEU A 52 3.97 -14.05 -4.74
CA LEU A 52 4.32 -12.71 -4.22
C LEU A 52 5.28 -11.94 -5.13
N SER A 53 6.33 -12.60 -5.61
CA SER A 53 7.36 -11.98 -6.45
C SER A 53 6.81 -11.45 -7.77
N MET A 54 5.77 -12.09 -8.32
CA MET A 54 5.09 -11.60 -9.52
C MET A 54 4.40 -10.26 -9.22
N TRP A 55 3.64 -10.19 -8.13
CA TRP A 55 2.98 -8.96 -7.72
C TRP A 55 3.98 -7.84 -7.41
N GLU A 56 5.06 -8.14 -6.67
CA GLU A 56 6.13 -7.17 -6.40
C GLU A 56 6.74 -6.61 -7.69
N THR A 57 6.96 -7.47 -8.70
CA THR A 57 7.44 -7.06 -10.03
C THR A 57 6.44 -6.12 -10.71
N LEU A 58 5.16 -6.47 -10.75
CA LEU A 58 4.11 -5.62 -11.37
C LEU A 58 4.00 -4.25 -10.70
N PHE A 59 4.02 -4.20 -9.37
CA PHE A 59 3.97 -2.93 -8.63
C PHE A 59 5.22 -2.07 -8.88
N ALA A 60 6.40 -2.68 -8.97
CA ALA A 60 7.64 -1.98 -9.27
C ALA A 60 7.65 -1.43 -10.70
N GLU A 61 7.24 -2.23 -11.68
CA GLU A 61 7.07 -1.80 -13.07
C GLU A 61 6.10 -0.62 -13.18
N ALA A 62 4.96 -0.69 -12.50
CA ALA A 62 3.98 0.39 -12.49
C ALA A 62 4.52 1.67 -11.85
N LYS A 63 5.31 1.57 -10.77
CA LYS A 63 5.97 2.73 -10.14
C LYS A 63 6.92 3.43 -11.12
N VAL A 64 7.70 2.65 -11.87
CA VAL A 64 8.64 3.19 -12.86
C VAL A 64 7.91 3.78 -14.07
N GLY A 65 6.91 3.06 -14.59
CA GLY A 65 6.16 3.46 -15.79
C GLY A 65 5.11 4.56 -15.55
N CYS A 66 4.70 4.78 -14.30
CA CYS A 66 3.78 5.84 -13.91
C CYS A 66 4.11 6.32 -12.48
N PRO A 67 5.12 7.18 -12.29
CA PRO A 67 5.50 7.67 -10.96
C PRO A 67 4.36 8.35 -10.18
N ALA A 68 3.33 8.84 -10.89
CA ALA A 68 2.14 9.44 -10.30
C ALA A 68 1.33 8.46 -9.42
N VAL A 69 1.49 7.14 -9.55
CA VAL A 69 0.79 6.17 -8.70
C VAL A 69 1.15 6.31 -7.21
N ASP A 70 2.39 6.70 -6.90
CA ASP A 70 2.85 6.92 -5.53
C ASP A 70 2.21 8.19 -4.95
N ALA A 71 2.33 9.31 -5.67
CA ALA A 71 1.75 10.58 -5.25
C ALA A 71 0.23 10.47 -5.07
N ALA A 72 -0.46 9.83 -6.02
CA ALA A 72 -1.91 9.62 -5.94
C ALA A 72 -2.31 8.75 -4.75
N ALA A 73 -1.54 7.70 -4.42
CA ALA A 73 -1.81 6.87 -3.26
C ALA A 73 -1.67 7.65 -1.93
N GLN A 74 -0.69 8.55 -1.84
CA GLN A 74 -0.55 9.43 -0.68
C GLN A 74 -1.70 10.41 -0.56
N GLU A 75 -2.14 11.02 -1.67
CA GLU A 75 -3.30 11.93 -1.71
C GLU A 75 -4.61 11.21 -1.37
N ASP A 76 -4.80 9.98 -1.85
CA ASP A 76 -5.96 9.16 -1.52
C ASP A 76 -6.03 8.89 -0.01
N LEU A 77 -4.88 8.62 0.63
CA LEU A 77 -4.82 8.40 2.07
C LEU A 77 -5.13 9.69 2.86
N VAL A 78 -4.61 10.85 2.42
CA VAL A 78 -4.99 12.15 2.99
C VAL A 78 -6.50 12.37 2.87
N ALA A 79 -7.07 12.07 1.70
CA ALA A 79 -8.49 12.25 1.45
C ALA A 79 -9.36 11.34 2.32
N VAL A 80 -8.94 10.10 2.58
CA VAL A 80 -9.63 9.20 3.52
C VAL A 80 -9.67 9.83 4.91
N VAL A 81 -8.51 10.20 5.46
CA VAL A 81 -8.45 10.76 6.83
C VAL A 81 -9.16 12.11 6.94
N ALA A 82 -9.14 12.93 5.90
CA ALA A 82 -9.80 14.24 5.92
C ALA A 82 -11.34 14.16 5.86
N ARG A 83 -11.90 13.05 5.35
CA ARG A 83 -13.32 12.94 5.03
C ARG A 83 -14.05 11.88 5.86
N ASP A 84 -13.32 10.92 6.41
CA ASP A 84 -13.89 9.86 7.23
C ASP A 84 -13.78 10.21 8.73
N PRO A 85 -14.89 10.58 9.39
CA PRO A 85 -14.88 10.90 10.82
C PRO A 85 -14.58 9.70 11.71
N ALA A 86 -14.64 8.46 11.20
CA ALA A 86 -14.32 7.25 11.95
C ALA A 86 -12.81 6.94 11.97
N THR A 87 -12.00 7.72 11.26
CA THR A 87 -10.55 7.52 11.13
C THR A 87 -9.80 8.61 11.89
N GLU A 88 -9.05 8.23 12.93
CA GLU A 88 -8.26 9.15 13.75
C GLU A 88 -6.76 9.20 13.35
N ASP A 89 -6.31 8.25 12.55
CA ASP A 89 -4.91 8.03 12.20
C ASP A 89 -4.76 7.62 10.71
N ILE A 90 -3.54 7.67 10.15
CA ILE A 90 -3.30 7.22 8.76
C ILE A 90 -2.90 5.74 8.69
N LEU A 91 -2.50 5.14 9.80
CA LEU A 91 -2.06 3.75 9.90
C LEU A 91 -3.19 2.75 9.63
N THR A 92 -4.34 2.97 10.24
CA THR A 92 -5.57 2.18 10.16
C THR A 92 -6.08 2.09 8.72
N PRO A 93 -6.33 3.20 7.99
CA PRO A 93 -6.74 3.11 6.59
C PRO A 93 -5.65 2.48 5.71
N PHE A 94 -4.37 2.77 5.98
CA PHE A 94 -3.28 2.16 5.24
C PHE A 94 -3.26 0.62 5.37
N LEU A 95 -3.48 0.07 6.56
CA LEU A 95 -3.41 -1.38 6.81
C LEU A 95 -4.70 -2.13 6.49
N CYS A 96 -5.85 -1.50 6.71
CA CYS A 96 -7.13 -2.20 6.84
C CYS A 96 -8.19 -1.81 5.80
N TYR A 97 -8.12 -0.62 5.19
CA TYR A 97 -9.26 -0.13 4.40
C TYR A 97 -9.26 -0.73 2.99
N LYS A 98 -10.12 -1.72 2.79
CA LYS A 98 -10.27 -2.41 1.51
C LYS A 98 -10.59 -1.48 0.33
N GLY A 99 -11.30 -0.38 0.57
CA GLY A 99 -11.61 0.63 -0.46
C GLY A 99 -10.36 1.38 -0.92
N PHE A 100 -9.51 1.78 0.03
CA PHE A 100 -8.21 2.37 -0.27
C PHE A 100 -7.34 1.36 -1.03
N HIS A 101 -7.20 0.12 -0.55
CA HIS A 101 -6.43 -0.93 -1.22
C HIS A 101 -6.90 -1.20 -2.64
N ALA A 102 -8.21 -1.36 -2.84
CA ALA A 102 -8.79 -1.61 -4.15
C ALA A 102 -8.48 -0.48 -5.14
N LEU A 103 -8.53 0.78 -4.70
CA LEU A 103 -8.18 1.93 -5.54
C LEU A 103 -6.71 1.89 -5.97
N GLN A 104 -5.79 1.54 -5.07
CA GLN A 104 -4.37 1.45 -5.40
C GLN A 104 -4.08 0.30 -6.37
N CYS A 105 -4.71 -0.87 -6.16
CA CYS A 105 -4.65 -1.99 -7.10
C CYS A 105 -5.22 -1.59 -8.47
N HIS A 106 -6.34 -0.87 -8.50
CA HIS A 106 -6.95 -0.38 -9.73
C HIS A 106 -6.02 0.55 -10.51
N ARG A 107 -5.27 1.45 -9.85
CA ARG A 107 -4.31 2.33 -10.54
C ARG A 107 -3.22 1.53 -11.25
N VAL A 108 -2.73 0.46 -10.62
CA VAL A 108 -1.74 -0.45 -11.22
C VAL A 108 -2.34 -1.27 -12.36
N GLY A 109 -3.54 -1.82 -12.18
CA GLY A 109 -4.29 -2.49 -13.24
C GLY A 109 -4.55 -1.56 -14.43
N HIS A 110 -4.93 -0.31 -14.18
CA HIS A 110 -5.13 0.69 -15.23
C HIS A 110 -3.82 1.02 -15.98
N TRP A 111 -2.70 1.10 -15.26
CA TRP A 111 -1.40 1.23 -15.91
C TRP A 111 -1.10 0.01 -16.79
N LEU A 112 -1.27 -1.22 -16.30
CA LEU A 112 -1.09 -2.45 -17.09
C LEU A 112 -1.98 -2.46 -18.34
N TRP A 113 -3.24 -2.04 -18.21
CA TRP A 113 -4.18 -1.90 -19.30
C TRP A 113 -3.66 -0.94 -20.39
N SER A 114 -3.13 0.21 -19.98
CA SER A 114 -2.55 1.21 -20.89
C SER A 114 -1.32 0.67 -21.65
N GLN A 115 -0.60 -0.30 -21.07
CA GLN A 115 0.53 -0.99 -21.71
C GLN A 115 0.08 -2.17 -22.60
N GLY A 116 -1.22 -2.33 -22.83
CA GLY A 116 -1.78 -3.43 -23.64
C GLY A 116 -1.86 -4.78 -22.91
N ARG A 117 -1.50 -4.86 -21.63
CA ARG A 117 -1.50 -6.09 -20.82
C ARG A 117 -2.89 -6.39 -20.23
N ARG A 118 -3.91 -6.44 -21.10
CA ARG A 118 -5.34 -6.48 -20.70
C ARG A 118 -5.75 -7.65 -19.79
N THR A 119 -5.14 -8.82 -19.94
CA THR A 119 -5.46 -9.99 -19.10
C THR A 119 -4.88 -9.88 -17.69
N ALA A 120 -3.78 -9.15 -17.53
CA ALA A 120 -3.13 -8.95 -16.23
C ALA A 120 -3.66 -7.71 -15.47
N ALA A 121 -4.39 -6.84 -16.18
CA ALA A 121 -5.01 -5.64 -15.65
C ALA A 121 -6.32 -5.95 -14.91
#